data_AF-A0A3R7A7W2-F1
#
_entry.id   AF-A0A3R7A7W2-F1
#
_cell.length_a   1.000
_cell.length_b   1.000
_cell.length_c   1.000
_cell.angle_alpha   90.00
_cell.angle_beta   90.00
_cell.angle_gamma   90.00
#
_symmetry.space_group_name_H-M   'P 1'
#
loop_
_entity.id
_entity.type
_entity.pdbx_description
1 polymer ?
#
loop_
_entity_poly.entity_id
_entity_poly.type
_entity_poly.pdbx_seq_one_letter_code
_entity_poly.pdbx_strand_id
1 'polypeptide(L)'
;MKHPPPMKIYILTDLEGVAGVVTPSQTSKGTKDYEEARRLLTAELTSAVDGILSASGGAEVYVNDGHNGGFNLVLENLHEEAKIVHGAPRPHGPRGPRRVLRRCLLNRVPRDGRG
;
A
#
# COMPACT_ATOMS: atom_id res chain seq x y z
N MET A 1 -26.02 19.74 -13.19
CA MET A 1 -25.35 18.60 -13.86
C MET A 1 -24.76 17.69 -12.78
N LYS A 2 -25.00 16.37 -12.79
CA LYS A 2 -24.41 15.44 -11.81
C LYS A 2 -22.99 15.11 -12.26
N HIS A 3 -21.98 15.33 -11.41
CA HIS A 3 -20.63 14.85 -11.70
C HIS A 3 -20.62 13.32 -11.74
N PRO A 4 -19.81 12.70 -12.62
CA PRO A 4 -19.60 11.27 -12.56
C PRO A 4 -19.07 10.88 -11.17
N PRO A 5 -19.44 9.70 -10.66
CA PRO A 5 -18.95 9.25 -9.36
C PRO A 5 -17.41 9.20 -9.37
N PRO A 6 -16.77 9.56 -8.24
CA PRO A 6 -15.32 9.57 -8.15
C PRO A 6 -14.73 8.20 -8.44
N MET A 7 -13.58 8.17 -9.12
CA MET A 7 -12.86 6.92 -9.36
C MET A 7 -12.37 6.36 -8.03
N LYS A 8 -12.58 5.05 -7.81
CA LYS A 8 -12.13 4.37 -6.60
C LYS A 8 -10.95 3.46 -6.91
N ILE A 9 -9.81 3.73 -6.26
CA ILE A 9 -8.55 3.02 -6.48
C ILE A 9 -8.18 2.27 -5.21
N TYR A 10 -7.74 1.03 -5.39
CA TYR A 10 -7.25 0.16 -4.32
C TYR A 10 -5.78 -0.16 -4.53
N ILE A 11 -4.94 0.32 -3.63
CA ILE A 11 -3.52 0.03 -3.59
C ILE A 11 -3.30 -1.12 -2.62
N LEU A 12 -2.70 -2.21 -3.08
CA LEU A 12 -2.14 -3.24 -2.23
C LEU A 12 -0.62 -3.08 -2.25
N THR A 13 -0.04 -2.78 -1.11
CA THR A 13 1.41 -2.58 -0.94
C THR A 13 2.10 -3.88 -0.50
N ASP A 14 3.41 -3.98 -0.72
CA ASP A 14 4.29 -5.00 -0.16
C ASP A 14 5.62 -4.34 0.24
N LEU A 15 6.40 -4.93 1.15
CA LEU A 15 7.64 -4.30 1.62
C LEU A 15 8.85 -4.74 0.78
N GLU A 16 8.79 -5.95 0.22
CA GLU A 16 9.86 -6.63 -0.51
C GLU A 16 10.30 -5.89 -1.77
N GLY A 17 9.40 -5.15 -2.43
CA GLY A 17 9.69 -4.45 -3.69
C GLY A 17 9.75 -2.93 -3.54
N VAL A 18 9.99 -2.42 -2.34
CA VAL A 18 10.27 -0.98 -2.11
C VAL A 18 11.66 -0.65 -2.62
N ALA A 19 11.83 0.50 -3.29
CA ALA A 19 13.14 0.92 -3.74
C ALA A 19 14.07 1.12 -2.53
N GLY A 20 15.28 0.54 -2.61
CA GLY A 20 16.22 0.53 -1.50
C GLY A 20 16.06 -0.65 -0.53
N VAL A 21 15.00 -1.46 -0.65
CA VAL A 21 14.89 -2.77 0.03
C VAL A 21 15.57 -3.83 -0.82
N VAL A 22 16.69 -4.35 -0.34
CA VAL A 22 17.56 -5.27 -1.08
C VAL A 22 18.00 -6.48 -0.26
N THR A 23 17.68 -6.51 1.03
CA THR A 23 18.04 -7.61 1.93
C THR A 23 16.84 -8.12 2.72
N PRO A 24 16.82 -9.40 3.13
CA PRO A 24 15.75 -9.95 3.98
C PRO A 24 15.60 -9.27 5.35
N SER A 25 16.67 -8.67 5.86
CA SER A 25 16.64 -7.97 7.16
C SER A 25 15.69 -6.78 7.15
N GLN A 26 15.58 -6.09 6.00
CA GLN A 26 14.71 -4.93 5.79
C GLN A 26 13.23 -5.30 5.73
N THR A 27 12.89 -6.56 5.53
CA THR A 27 11.51 -7.06 5.47
C THR A 27 11.13 -7.89 6.70
N SER A 28 12.04 -7.98 7.68
CA SER A 28 11.86 -8.78 8.88
C SER A 28 11.64 -7.88 10.10
N LYS A 29 10.49 -8.03 10.76
CA LYS A 29 10.15 -7.25 11.95
C LYS A 29 11.23 -7.37 13.04
N GLY A 30 11.49 -6.26 13.73
CA GLY A 30 12.40 -6.21 14.88
C GLY A 30 13.87 -5.93 14.52
N THR A 31 14.20 -5.76 13.25
CA THR A 31 15.53 -5.29 12.83
C THR A 31 15.57 -3.77 12.74
N LYS A 32 16.77 -3.18 12.84
CA LYS A 32 16.96 -1.74 12.60
C LYS A 32 16.62 -1.36 11.16
N ASP A 33 16.97 -2.21 10.21
CA ASP A 33 16.82 -1.95 8.78
C ASP A 33 15.34 -2.03 8.34
N TYR A 34 14.52 -2.78 9.07
CA TYR A 34 13.08 -2.83 8.87
C TYR A 34 12.38 -1.51 9.17
N GLU A 35 12.77 -0.79 10.23
CA GLU A 35 12.19 0.53 10.52
C GLU A 35 12.49 1.55 9.42
N GLU A 36 13.65 1.45 8.78
CA GLU A 36 13.97 2.29 7.63
C GLU A 36 13.15 1.89 6.39
N ALA A 37 13.05 0.59 6.11
CA ALA A 37 12.23 0.08 5.01
C ALA A 37 10.76 0.51 5.13
N ARG A 38 10.21 0.56 6.34
CA ARG A 38 8.84 1.07 6.60
C ARG A 38 8.67 2.54 6.22
N ARG A 39 9.68 3.37 6.49
CA ARG A 39 9.66 4.79 6.09
C ARG A 39 9.70 4.94 4.58
N LEU A 40 10.56 4.17 3.91
CA LEU A 40 10.64 4.13 2.45
C LEU A 40 9.32 3.67 1.83
N LEU A 41 8.73 2.58 2.34
CA LEU A 41 7.41 2.10 1.91
C LEU A 41 6.35 3.19 2.01
N THR A 42 6.32 3.88 3.15
CA THR A 42 5.34 4.93 3.42
C THR A 42 5.54 6.13 2.47
N ALA A 43 6.79 6.51 2.20
CA ALA A 43 7.11 7.62 1.30
C ALA A 43 6.71 7.30 -0.16
N GLU A 44 7.00 6.09 -0.64
CA GLU A 44 6.57 5.67 -1.99
C GLU A 44 5.05 5.60 -2.11
N LEU A 45 4.38 5.07 -1.09
CA LEU A 45 2.92 5.04 -1.04
C LEU A 45 2.33 6.45 -1.09
N THR A 46 2.80 7.36 -0.24
CA THR A 46 2.34 8.77 -0.22
C THR A 46 2.54 9.42 -1.58
N SER A 47 3.70 9.22 -2.20
CA SER A 47 3.99 9.73 -3.55
C SER A 47 3.07 9.14 -4.63
N ALA A 48 2.71 7.86 -4.52
CA ALA A 48 1.77 7.22 -5.42
C ALA A 48 0.34 7.78 -5.28
N VAL A 49 -0.08 8.07 -4.04
CA VAL A 49 -1.36 8.73 -3.76
C VAL A 49 -1.38 10.13 -4.37
N ASP A 50 -0.33 10.93 -4.16
CA ASP A 50 -0.17 12.26 -4.76
C ASP A 50 -0.33 12.23 -6.28
N GLY A 51 0.37 11.29 -6.94
CA GLY A 51 0.31 11.12 -8.39
C GLY A 51 -1.09 10.74 -8.88
N ILE A 52 -1.79 9.87 -8.15
CA ILE A 52 -3.17 9.48 -8.45
C ILE A 52 -4.12 10.67 -8.36
N LEU A 53 -4.04 11.44 -7.29
CA LEU A 53 -4.92 12.59 -7.06
C LEU A 53 -4.64 13.72 -8.06
N SER A 54 -3.38 13.94 -8.40
CA SER A 54 -2.96 14.89 -9.43
C SER A 54 -3.48 14.51 -10.81
N ALA A 55 -3.45 13.22 -11.16
CA ALA A 55 -3.94 12.71 -12.44
C ALA A 55 -5.48 12.60 -12.50
N SER A 56 -6.13 12.46 -11.34
CA SER A 56 -7.56 12.27 -11.23
C SER A 56 -8.11 13.01 -10.00
N GLY A 57 -8.44 14.29 -10.20
CA GLY A 57 -9.09 15.10 -9.18
C GLY A 57 -10.33 14.40 -8.61
N GLY A 58 -10.38 14.26 -7.28
CA GLY A 58 -11.47 13.62 -6.55
C GLY A 58 -11.44 12.09 -6.53
N ALA A 59 -10.35 11.42 -6.93
CA ALA A 59 -10.24 9.97 -6.74
C ALA A 59 -10.28 9.59 -5.25
N GLU A 60 -10.97 8.50 -4.93
CA GLU A 60 -10.93 7.88 -3.60
C GLU A 60 -9.88 6.78 -3.57
N VAL A 61 -8.82 6.96 -2.77
CA VAL A 61 -7.71 6.01 -2.68
C VAL A 61 -7.81 5.21 -1.39
N TYR A 62 -7.91 3.88 -1.54
CA TYR A 62 -7.88 2.92 -0.46
C TYR A 62 -6.57 2.18 -0.48
N VAL A 63 -5.90 2.10 0.66
CA VAL A 63 -4.60 1.44 0.77
C VAL A 63 -4.71 0.25 1.70
N ASN A 64 -4.16 -0.88 1.28
CA ASN A 64 -4.02 -2.05 2.11
C ASN A 64 -2.55 -2.42 2.26
N ASP A 65 -2.12 -2.57 3.51
CA ASP A 65 -0.77 -3.00 3.85
C ASP A 65 -0.65 -4.52 3.67
N GLY A 66 -0.09 -4.96 2.55
CA GLY A 66 -0.07 -6.36 2.17
C GLY A 66 1.04 -7.18 2.81
N HIS A 67 2.06 -6.53 3.36
CA HIS A 67 3.24 -7.21 3.87
C HIS A 67 2.96 -7.84 5.24
N ASN A 68 3.24 -9.14 5.38
CA ASN A 68 3.02 -9.90 6.61
C ASN A 68 1.62 -9.64 7.22
N GLY A 69 1.56 -9.13 8.45
CA GLY A 69 0.31 -8.85 9.18
C GLY A 69 -0.38 -7.53 8.80
N GLY A 70 0.22 -6.70 7.94
CA GLY A 70 -0.32 -5.39 7.57
C GLY A 70 -0.16 -4.31 8.65
N PHE A 71 1.05 -4.23 9.22
CA PHE A 71 1.40 -3.29 10.31
C PHE A 71 2.73 -2.57 10.06
N ASN A 72 2.97 -2.16 8.82
CA ASN A 72 4.26 -1.69 8.33
C ASN A 72 4.23 -0.20 7.94
N LEU A 73 3.07 0.35 7.59
CA LEU A 73 2.93 1.79 7.31
C LEU A 73 3.24 2.66 8.56
N VAL A 74 3.87 3.82 8.35
CA VAL A 74 4.10 4.86 9.36
C VAL A 74 2.95 5.86 9.25
N LEU A 75 1.97 5.76 10.14
CA LEU A 75 0.68 6.45 9.98
C LEU A 75 0.82 7.98 9.97
N GLU A 76 1.79 8.51 10.70
CA GLU A 76 2.07 9.94 10.82
C GLU A 76 2.59 10.56 9.51
N ASN A 77 3.10 9.74 8.59
CA ASN A 77 3.72 10.17 7.33
C ASN A 77 2.87 9.85 6.10
N LEU A 78 1.63 9.37 6.30
CA LEU A 78 0.74 9.04 5.20
C LEU A 78 0.08 10.28 4.61
N HIS A 79 -0.21 10.20 3.31
CA HIS A 79 -1.06 11.18 2.63
C HIS A 79 -2.44 11.27 3.32
N GLU A 80 -2.88 12.47 3.65
CA GLU A 80 -4.12 12.71 4.43
C GLU A 80 -5.40 12.17 3.75
N GLU A 81 -5.46 12.22 2.42
CA GLU A 81 -6.57 11.67 1.62
C GLU A 81 -6.57 10.13 1.48
N ALA A 82 -5.53 9.44 1.97
CA ALA A 82 -5.44 7.98 1.85
C ALA A 82 -6.29 7.26 2.91
N LYS A 83 -7.19 6.36 2.47
CA LYS A 83 -8.04 5.55 3.36
C LYS A 83 -7.38 4.20 3.63
N ILE A 84 -6.88 4.01 4.85
CA ILE A 84 -6.04 2.85 5.18
C ILE A 84 -6.86 1.68 5.72
N VAL A 85 -6.60 0.50 5.18
CA VAL A 85 -7.00 -0.80 5.73
C VAL A 85 -5.80 -1.35 6.50
N HIS A 86 -5.81 -1.13 7.82
CA HIS A 86 -4.72 -1.48 8.71
C HIS A 86 -5.10 -2.63 9.65
N GLY A 87 -4.16 -3.54 9.88
CA GLY A 87 -4.29 -4.63 10.85
C GLY A 87 -5.13 -5.84 10.43
N ALA A 88 -5.37 -6.72 11.41
CA ALA A 88 -6.03 -8.03 11.24
C ALA A 88 -7.04 -8.27 12.39
N PRO A 89 -8.11 -9.06 12.18
CA PRO A 89 -8.45 -9.81 10.96
C PRO A 89 -9.07 -8.93 9.87
N ARG A 90 -8.77 -9.22 8.59
CA ARG A 90 -9.35 -8.54 7.42
C ARG A 90 -10.54 -9.35 6.89
N PRO A 91 -11.77 -8.79 6.85
CA PRO A 91 -12.96 -9.52 6.40
C PRO A 91 -12.85 -10.09 4.97
N HIS A 92 -12.06 -9.44 4.12
CA HIS A 92 -11.85 -9.81 2.72
C HIS A 92 -10.46 -10.43 2.45
N GLY A 93 -9.71 -10.75 3.51
CA GLY A 93 -8.32 -11.21 3.42
C GLY A 93 -7.36 -10.15 2.84
N PRO A 94 -6.12 -10.54 2.51
CA PRO A 94 -5.06 -9.60 2.09
C PRO A 94 -5.30 -8.95 0.74
N ARG A 95 -6.20 -9.49 -0.09
CA ARG A 95 -6.48 -8.97 -1.44
C ARG A 95 -7.63 -7.98 -1.51
N GLY A 96 -8.33 -7.73 -0.40
CA GLY A 96 -9.47 -6.82 -0.37
C GLY A 96 -10.63 -7.20 -1.31
N PRO A 97 -11.58 -6.27 -1.54
CA PRO A 97 -12.78 -6.52 -2.34
C PRO A 97 -12.45 -6.75 -3.83
N ARG A 98 -13.06 -7.76 -4.47
CA ARG A 98 -12.67 -8.23 -5.83
C ARG A 98 -13.30 -7.51 -7.02
N ARG A 99 -14.43 -6.81 -6.88
CA ARG A 99 -15.26 -6.39 -8.02
C ARG A 99 -15.50 -4.89 -8.19
N VAL A 100 -14.99 -4.04 -7.30
CA VAL A 100 -15.51 -2.64 -7.19
C VAL A 100 -14.44 -1.58 -7.47
N LEU A 101 -13.15 -1.93 -7.43
CA LEU A 101 -12.06 -0.95 -7.40
C LEU A 101 -11.04 -1.21 -8.52
N ARG A 102 -10.50 -0.14 -9.09
CA ARG A 102 -9.29 -0.22 -9.94
C ARG A 102 -8.11 -0.58 -9.03
N ARG A 103 -7.35 -1.62 -9.36
CA ARG A 103 -6.30 -2.15 -8.48
C ARG A 103 -4.91 -1.72 -8.93
N CYS A 104 -4.11 -1.29 -7.97
CA CYS A 104 -2.68 -1.07 -8.09
C CYS A 104 -1.97 -2.05 -7.14
N LEU A 105 -1.01 -2.81 -7.65
CA LEU A 105 -0.13 -3.66 -6.83
C LEU A 105 1.19 -2.91 -6.70
N LEU A 106 1.33 -2.15 -5.61
CA LEU A 106 2.53 -1.35 -5.37
C LEU A 106 3.57 -2.24 -4.67
N ASN A 107 4.84 -2.14 -5.07
CA ASN A 107 5.97 -2.84 -4.46
C ASN A 107 5.89 -4.37 -4.43
N ARG A 108 4.97 -4.97 -5.19
CA ARG A 108 4.78 -6.43 -5.15
C ARG A 108 5.84 -7.13 -5.99
N VAL A 109 6.59 -8.02 -5.37
CA VAL A 109 7.55 -8.88 -6.06
C VAL A 109 6.87 -10.12 -6.67
N PRO A 110 7.28 -10.61 -7.85
CA PRO A 110 6.83 -11.89 -8.37
C PRO A 110 7.18 -13.01 -7.39
N ARG A 111 6.22 -13.88 -7.08
CA ARG A 111 6.50 -15.12 -6.34
C ARG A 111 6.92 -16.18 -7.33
N ASP A 112 8.10 -16.75 -7.18
CA ASP A 112 8.65 -17.80 -8.05
C ASP A 112 8.07 -19.19 -7.70
N GLY A 113 6.78 -19.29 -7.35
CA GLY A 113 6.08 -20.56 -7.15
C GLY A 113 6.63 -21.54 -6.10
N ARG A 114 7.75 -21.23 -5.43
CA ARG A 114 8.34 -22.02 -4.35
C ARG A 114 7.96 -21.38 -3.02
N GLY A 115 6.79 -21.77 -2.53
CA GLY A 115 6.36 -21.58 -1.16
C GLY A 115 6.42 -22.91 -0.41
#